data_AF-A0A1B6VNY2-F1
#
_entry.id   AF-A0A1B6VNY2-F1
#
_cell.length_a   1.000
_cell.length_b   1.000
_cell.length_c   1.000
_cell.angle_alpha   90.00
_cell.angle_beta   90.00
_cell.angle_gamma   90.00
#
_symmetry.space_group_name_H-M   'P 1'
#
loop_
_entity.id
_entity.type
_entity.pdbx_description
1 polymer ?
#
loop_
_entity_poly.entity_id
_entity_poly.type
_entity_poly.pdbx_seq_one_letter_code
_entity_poly.pdbx_strand_id
1 'polypeptide(L)'
;MALSLTQSLTLTHAYYLEWLSITRAAKAQRFELDNGTIGTKPHTPPAMEAECREIFETFDILLTTLGYPLFDPLIRARVVQSPVITLHDTYNPVASEDAEQEFYCVAAGVNARARYTEEGLVVLAGSYGRLEVLNSFLKHHYSQKRQDLIDQGILKVEGSRIIYTRDTLYKSPSSSAAYLLGRSANGWFEWKNSVGVSLGQAMGRYGSTEESVAE
;
A
#
# COMPACT_ATOMS: atom_id res chain seq x y z
N MET A 1 12.46 15.74 14.46
CA MET A 1 12.92 17.13 14.63
C MET A 1 13.95 17.39 13.54
N ALA A 2 13.61 18.16 12.51
CA ALA A 2 14.56 18.51 11.45
C ALA A 2 15.40 19.70 11.93
N LEU A 3 16.72 19.54 11.97
CA LEU A 3 17.66 20.59 12.37
C LEU A 3 18.23 21.24 11.11
N SER A 4 17.89 22.51 10.88
CA SER A 4 18.58 23.32 9.87
C SER A 4 19.87 23.86 10.48
N LEU A 5 21.02 23.52 9.87
CA LEU A 5 22.32 24.06 10.26
C LEU A 5 22.47 25.56 9.94
N THR A 6 21.65 26.10 9.03
CA THR A 6 21.82 27.46 8.48
C THR A 6 20.94 28.53 9.13
N GLN A 7 20.15 28.19 10.16
CA GLN A 7 19.16 29.10 10.79
C GLN A 7 18.23 29.81 9.79
N SER A 8 18.07 29.27 8.59
CA SER A 8 17.29 29.89 7.50
C SER A 8 15.80 29.52 7.52
N LEU A 9 15.41 28.54 8.35
CA LEU A 9 14.02 28.10 8.46
C LEU A 9 13.21 29.05 9.32
N THR A 10 12.34 29.82 8.68
CA THR A 10 11.36 30.66 9.37
C THR A 10 10.12 29.85 9.78
N LEU A 11 9.26 30.45 10.60
CA LEU A 11 7.97 29.85 10.99
C LEU A 11 7.11 29.49 9.76
N THR A 12 7.15 30.28 8.70
CA THR A 12 6.39 30.00 7.47
C THR A 12 6.90 28.76 6.75
N HIS A 13 8.21 28.47 6.79
CA HIS A 13 8.76 27.21 6.27
C HIS A 13 8.21 26.02 7.06
N ALA A 14 8.20 26.12 8.39
CA ALA A 14 7.70 25.06 9.25
C ALA A 14 6.24 24.74 8.95
N TYR A 15 5.37 25.75 8.85
CA TYR A 15 3.96 25.55 8.50
C TYR A 15 3.78 24.98 7.08
N TYR A 16 4.59 25.41 6.12
CA TYR A 16 4.49 24.90 4.75
C TYR A 16 4.92 23.44 4.65
N LEU A 17 6.03 23.08 5.30
CA LEU A 17 6.53 21.71 5.36
C LEU A 17 5.57 20.78 6.12
N GLU A 18 4.96 21.25 7.20
CA GLU A 18 3.92 20.52 7.93
C GLU A 18 2.72 20.25 7.04
N TRP A 19 2.17 21.29 6.40
CA TRP A 19 1.07 21.16 5.46
C TRP A 19 1.39 20.17 4.33
N LEU A 20 2.59 20.28 3.73
CA LEU A 20 3.02 19.41 2.64
C LEU A 20 3.17 17.96 3.12
N SER A 21 3.76 17.75 4.30
CA SER A 21 3.95 16.42 4.90
C SER A 21 2.62 15.74 5.21
N ILE A 22 1.68 16.45 5.83
CA ILE A 22 0.33 15.93 6.12
C ILE A 22 -0.38 15.58 4.81
N THR A 23 -0.33 16.48 3.82
CA THR A 23 -0.97 16.27 2.52
C THR A 23 -0.39 15.06 1.78
N ARG A 24 0.93 14.88 1.81
CA ARG A 24 1.62 13.75 1.15
C ARG A 24 1.35 12.44 1.89
N ALA A 25 1.44 12.42 3.22
CA ALA A 25 1.17 11.24 4.03
C ALA A 25 -0.29 10.77 3.90
N ALA A 26 -1.24 11.71 3.89
CA ALA A 26 -2.66 11.40 3.66
C ALA A 26 -2.89 10.75 2.28
N LYS A 27 -2.19 11.23 1.25
CA LYS A 27 -2.25 10.64 -0.11
C LYS A 27 -1.58 9.28 -0.19
N ALA A 28 -0.52 9.05 0.57
CA ALA A 28 0.19 7.77 0.60
C ALA A 28 -0.64 6.64 1.22
N GLN A 29 -1.56 6.97 2.14
CA GLN A 29 -2.45 6.04 2.86
C GLN A 29 -1.73 4.92 3.62
N ARG A 30 -0.45 5.12 3.98
CA ARG A 30 0.36 4.13 4.70
C ARG A 30 0.10 4.13 6.21
N PHE A 31 -0.19 5.29 6.77
CA PHE A 31 -0.29 5.49 8.22
C PHE A 31 -1.57 6.22 8.58
N GLU A 32 -2.04 5.99 9.80
CA GLU A 32 -3.11 6.81 10.39
C GLU A 32 -2.49 8.11 10.89
N LEU A 33 -3.16 9.22 10.57
CA LEU A 33 -2.78 10.54 11.03
C LEU A 33 -3.56 10.82 12.31
N ASP A 34 -2.86 10.91 13.44
CA ASP A 34 -3.47 11.36 14.71
C ASP A 34 -3.97 12.81 14.65
N ASN A 35 -3.46 13.60 13.69
CA ASN A 35 -3.83 15.00 13.49
C ASN A 35 -4.89 15.12 12.39
N GLY A 36 -6.16 15.19 12.78
CA GLY A 36 -7.30 15.35 11.86
C GLY A 36 -7.45 16.74 11.22
N THR A 37 -6.58 17.70 11.57
CA THR A 37 -6.60 19.04 10.99
C THR A 37 -5.62 19.08 9.82
N ILE A 38 -6.14 18.89 8.60
CA ILE A 38 -5.40 19.29 7.40
C ILE A 38 -5.33 20.81 7.46
N GLY A 39 -4.22 21.36 7.96
CA GLY A 39 -4.01 22.80 8.01
C GLY A 39 -4.26 23.44 6.64
N THR A 40 -4.64 24.71 6.62
CA THR A 40 -4.75 25.44 5.35
C THR A 40 -3.34 25.68 4.81
N LYS A 41 -3.13 25.54 3.49
CA LYS A 41 -1.86 25.89 2.85
C LYS A 41 -1.48 27.33 3.26
N PRO A 42 -0.35 27.55 3.94
CA PRO A 42 0.04 28.90 4.35
C PRO A 42 0.34 29.75 3.11
N HIS A 43 0.16 31.06 3.24
CA HIS A 43 0.54 31.99 2.19
C HIS A 43 2.07 32.09 2.13
N THR A 44 2.66 31.50 1.09
CA THR A 44 4.11 31.32 0.93
C THR A 44 4.52 31.82 -0.45
N PRO A 45 5.49 32.75 -0.58
CA PRO A 45 5.98 33.19 -1.89
C PRO A 45 6.60 32.04 -2.70
N PRO A 46 6.57 32.08 -4.04
CA PRO A 46 7.04 30.96 -4.89
C PRO A 46 8.48 30.51 -4.63
N ALA A 47 9.39 31.45 -4.34
CA ALA A 47 10.79 31.12 -4.02
C ALA A 47 10.88 30.25 -2.75
N MET A 48 10.13 30.61 -1.71
CA MET A 48 10.09 29.86 -0.45
C MET A 48 9.37 28.51 -0.61
N GLU A 49 8.37 28.41 -1.49
CA GLU A 49 7.75 27.13 -1.84
C GLU A 49 8.73 26.16 -2.52
N ALA A 50 9.60 26.69 -3.39
CA ALA A 50 10.64 25.91 -4.05
C ALA A 50 11.67 25.39 -3.04
N GLU A 51 12.17 26.27 -2.16
CA GLU A 51 13.10 25.89 -1.08
C GLU A 51 12.50 24.80 -0.16
N CYS A 52 11.25 24.97 0.27
CA CYS A 52 10.59 23.96 1.09
C CYS A 52 10.41 22.62 0.36
N ARG A 53 10.25 22.64 -0.97
CA ARG A 53 10.11 21.41 -1.76
C ARG A 53 11.42 20.63 -1.80
N GLU A 54 12.56 21.29 -2.02
CA GLU A 54 13.88 20.66 -2.00
C GLU A 54 14.20 20.06 -0.62
N ILE A 55 13.88 20.81 0.45
CA ILE A 55 14.02 20.32 1.82
C ILE A 55 13.14 19.08 2.04
N PHE A 56 11.89 19.11 1.57
CA PHE A 56 10.96 17.99 1.69
C PHE A 56 11.44 16.75 0.95
N GLU A 57 11.97 16.91 -0.27
CA GLU A 57 12.51 15.80 -1.07
C GLU A 57 13.72 15.15 -0.38
N THR A 58 14.62 15.97 0.16
CA THR A 58 15.75 15.46 0.95
C THR A 58 15.25 14.68 2.17
N PHE A 59 14.24 15.19 2.87
CA PHE A 59 13.64 14.55 4.03
C PHE A 59 12.97 13.21 3.68
N ASP A 60 12.24 13.15 2.57
CA ASP A 60 11.59 11.94 2.07
C ASP A 60 12.61 10.84 1.75
N ILE A 61 13.71 11.20 1.06
CA ILE A 61 14.81 10.28 0.77
C ILE A 61 15.43 9.76 2.06
N LEU A 62 15.74 10.64 3.02
CA LEU A 62 16.31 10.23 4.31
C LEU A 62 15.38 9.27 5.06
N LEU A 63 14.10 9.59 5.19
CA LEU A 63 13.16 8.70 5.87
C LEU A 63 13.03 7.34 5.18
N THR A 64 12.94 7.34 3.85
CA THR A 64 12.85 6.12 3.05
C THR A 64 14.10 5.25 3.21
N THR A 65 15.30 5.84 3.16
CA THR A 65 16.56 5.12 3.40
C THR A 65 16.67 4.57 4.83
N LEU A 66 16.05 5.21 5.82
CA LEU A 66 15.92 4.68 7.18
C LEU A 66 14.83 3.61 7.34
N GLY A 67 14.11 3.26 6.27
CA GLY A 67 13.06 2.25 6.26
C GLY A 67 11.67 2.76 6.60
N TYR A 68 11.45 4.08 6.55
CA TYR A 68 10.16 4.73 6.81
C TYR A 68 9.67 5.48 5.57
N PRO A 69 9.17 4.80 4.52
CA PRO A 69 8.67 5.46 3.31
C PRO A 69 7.29 6.09 3.57
N LEU A 70 7.23 7.16 4.37
CA LEU A 70 5.97 7.76 4.85
C LEU A 70 5.12 8.36 3.74
N PHE A 71 5.76 8.85 2.68
CA PHE A 71 5.13 9.65 1.62
C PHE A 71 4.98 8.90 0.30
N ASP A 72 5.55 7.70 0.20
CA ASP A 72 5.35 6.82 -0.95
C ASP A 72 3.95 6.19 -0.89
N PRO A 73 3.18 6.15 -1.99
CA PRO A 73 1.93 5.42 -2.00
C PRO A 73 2.17 3.90 -1.88
N LEU A 74 1.20 3.16 -1.32
CA LEU A 74 1.22 1.69 -1.31
C LEU A 74 1.21 1.09 -2.73
N ILE A 75 0.57 1.79 -3.66
CA ILE A 75 0.51 1.43 -5.07
C ILE A 75 0.96 2.66 -5.87
N ARG A 76 2.05 2.53 -6.61
CA ARG A 76 2.47 3.59 -7.54
C ARG A 76 1.48 3.61 -8.70
N ALA A 77 0.60 4.61 -8.75
CA ALA A 77 -0.20 4.86 -9.93
C ALA A 77 0.72 5.29 -11.07
N ARG A 78 0.54 4.73 -12.27
CA ARG A 78 1.17 5.26 -13.48
C ARG A 78 0.73 6.72 -13.64
N VAL A 79 1.60 7.65 -13.32
CA VAL A 79 1.51 8.97 -13.94
C VAL A 79 1.99 8.74 -15.36
N VAL A 80 1.09 8.83 -16.34
CA VAL A 80 1.49 9.01 -17.73
C VAL A 80 2.14 10.40 -17.80
N GLN A 81 3.41 10.49 -17.41
CA GLN A 81 4.20 11.69 -17.60
C GLN A 81 4.65 11.67 -19.06
N SER A 82 4.08 12.55 -19.88
CA SER A 82 4.83 13.06 -21.03
C SER A 82 6.19 13.56 -20.52
N PRO A 83 7.31 13.19 -21.16
CA PRO A 83 8.62 13.47 -20.62
C PRO A 83 8.88 14.98 -20.67
N VAL A 84 8.80 15.65 -19.52
CA VAL A 84 9.55 16.89 -19.31
C VAL A 84 10.80 16.50 -18.56
N ILE A 85 11.90 16.42 -19.30
CA ILE A 85 13.24 16.20 -18.79
C ILE A 85 13.61 17.46 -17.98
N THR A 86 13.53 17.41 -16.66
CA THR A 86 14.33 18.28 -15.81
C THR A 86 15.68 17.61 -15.59
N LEU A 87 16.72 18.21 -16.16
CA LEU A 87 18.12 17.83 -16.01
C LEU A 87 18.55 18.13 -14.57
N HIS A 88 18.32 17.22 -13.64
CA HIS A 88 19.20 16.87 -12.53
C HIS A 88 18.57 15.67 -11.80
N ASP A 89 19.41 14.68 -11.60
CA ASP A 89 19.22 13.43 -10.89
C ASP A 89 18.66 12.21 -11.65
N THR A 90 19.57 11.26 -11.80
CA THR A 90 19.39 9.89 -12.25
C THR A 90 18.61 9.08 -11.22
N TYR A 91 17.29 9.18 -11.24
CA TYR A 91 16.42 8.11 -10.76
C TYR A 91 15.36 7.83 -11.82
N ASN A 92 15.75 6.99 -12.78
CA ASN A 92 14.81 6.36 -13.69
C ASN A 92 14.39 5.06 -12.98
N PRO A 93 13.21 4.98 -12.32
CA PRO A 93 12.73 3.68 -11.87
C PRO A 93 12.50 2.87 -13.13
N VAL A 94 13.36 1.88 -13.35
CA VAL A 94 13.15 0.81 -14.32
C VAL A 94 11.78 0.23 -13.99
N ALA A 95 10.78 0.58 -14.81
CA ALA A 95 9.45 0.01 -14.73
C ALA A 95 9.59 -1.48 -15.05
N SER A 96 9.65 -2.32 -14.03
CA SER A 96 9.45 -3.75 -14.18
C SER A 96 8.00 -3.98 -14.59
N GLU A 97 7.81 -4.61 -15.76
CA GLU A 97 6.48 -4.95 -16.30
C GLU A 97 5.67 -5.88 -15.38
N ASP A 98 6.30 -6.46 -14.36
CA ASP A 98 5.68 -7.36 -13.38
C ASP A 98 4.84 -6.66 -12.29
N ALA A 99 4.94 -5.33 -12.15
CA ALA A 99 4.34 -4.59 -11.02
C ALA A 99 2.86 -4.16 -11.23
N GLU A 100 2.25 -4.46 -12.38
CA GLU A 100 0.93 -3.91 -12.75
C GLU A 100 -0.22 -4.94 -12.76
N GLN A 101 0.04 -6.21 -12.43
CA GLN A 101 -1.00 -7.24 -12.52
C GLN A 101 -1.93 -7.21 -11.30
N GLU A 102 -3.22 -6.98 -11.55
CA GLU A 102 -4.26 -7.16 -10.54
C GLU A 102 -4.57 -8.63 -10.32
N PHE A 103 -4.68 -9.00 -9.04
CA PHE A 103 -5.07 -10.31 -8.56
C PHE A 103 -6.43 -10.24 -7.86
N TYR A 104 -7.16 -11.34 -7.93
CA TYR A 104 -8.52 -11.48 -7.47
C TYR A 104 -8.63 -12.66 -6.52
N CYS A 105 -9.38 -12.48 -5.43
CA CYS A 105 -9.82 -13.56 -4.55
C CYS A 105 -11.34 -13.59 -4.61
N VAL A 106 -11.89 -14.62 -5.26
CA VAL A 106 -13.34 -14.73 -5.53
C VAL A 106 -13.84 -16.08 -5.04
N ALA A 107 -14.88 -16.04 -4.22
CA ALA A 107 -15.62 -17.20 -3.74
C ALA A 107 -17.07 -16.78 -3.42
N ALA A 108 -17.96 -17.71 -3.06
CA ALA A 108 -19.31 -17.33 -2.65
C ALA A 108 -19.23 -16.34 -1.47
N GLY A 109 -19.79 -15.13 -1.60
CA GLY A 109 -19.70 -14.10 -0.54
C GLY A 109 -18.33 -13.41 -0.38
N VAL A 110 -17.39 -13.62 -1.31
CA VAL A 110 -16.08 -12.96 -1.33
C VAL A 110 -15.80 -12.43 -2.74
N ASN A 111 -15.44 -11.15 -2.83
CA ASN A 111 -14.92 -10.55 -4.04
C ASN A 111 -13.91 -9.47 -3.64
N ALA A 112 -12.64 -9.79 -3.82
CA ALA A 112 -11.55 -8.90 -3.46
C ALA A 112 -10.58 -8.74 -4.61
N ARG A 113 -10.00 -7.55 -4.71
CA ARG A 113 -8.98 -7.17 -5.66
C ARG A 113 -7.71 -6.78 -4.91
N ALA A 114 -6.57 -7.08 -5.48
CA ALA A 114 -5.29 -6.76 -4.91
C ALA A 114 -4.24 -6.51 -5.98
N ARG A 115 -3.16 -5.81 -5.62
CA ARG A 115 -1.95 -5.70 -6.42
C ARG A 115 -0.78 -6.29 -5.64
N TYR A 116 0.06 -7.04 -6.32
CA TYR A 116 1.29 -7.54 -5.73
C TYR A 116 2.42 -6.56 -6.03
N THR A 117 3.07 -6.09 -4.98
CA THR A 117 4.16 -5.11 -5.02
C THR A 117 5.40 -5.72 -4.41
N GLU A 118 6.55 -5.06 -4.55
CA GLU A 118 7.80 -5.49 -3.91
C GLU A 118 7.67 -5.60 -2.37
N GLU A 119 6.78 -4.83 -1.75
CA GLU A 119 6.53 -4.85 -0.30
C GLU A 119 5.54 -5.95 0.15
N GLY A 120 4.84 -6.56 -0.80
CA GLY A 120 3.81 -7.57 -0.56
C GLY A 120 2.50 -7.28 -1.28
N LEU A 121 1.42 -7.90 -0.79
CA LEU A 121 0.11 -7.82 -1.42
C LEU A 121 -0.70 -6.66 -0.83
N VAL A 122 -1.08 -5.70 -1.66
CA VAL A 122 -1.98 -4.60 -1.29
C VAL A 122 -3.40 -4.97 -1.69
N VAL A 123 -4.28 -5.21 -0.71
CA VAL A 123 -5.72 -5.40 -0.95
C VAL A 123 -6.38 -4.05 -1.16
N LEU A 124 -7.12 -3.90 -2.24
CA LEU A 124 -7.72 -2.63 -2.64
C LEU A 124 -8.98 -2.32 -1.82
N ALA A 125 -9.20 -1.04 -1.54
CA ALA A 125 -10.42 -0.54 -0.95
C ALA A 125 -11.67 -1.01 -1.72
N GLY A 126 -12.76 -1.27 -1.00
CA GLY A 126 -14.01 -1.82 -1.54
C GLY A 126 -13.99 -3.33 -1.77
N SER A 127 -12.84 -3.99 -1.65
CA SER A 127 -12.77 -5.47 -1.59
C SER A 127 -13.55 -5.99 -0.38
N TYR A 128 -14.30 -7.08 -0.57
CA TYR A 128 -15.14 -7.64 0.49
C TYR A 128 -15.02 -9.15 0.66
N GLY A 129 -15.24 -9.59 1.90
CA GLY A 129 -15.21 -10.99 2.32
C GLY A 129 -16.37 -11.35 3.25
N ARG A 130 -16.39 -12.59 3.75
CA ARG A 130 -17.45 -13.09 4.62
C ARG A 130 -17.24 -12.63 6.06
N LEU A 131 -18.29 -12.15 6.72
CA LEU A 131 -18.27 -11.91 8.17
C LEU A 131 -18.13 -13.24 8.93
N GLU A 132 -18.90 -14.24 8.52
CA GLU A 132 -18.88 -15.58 9.12
C GLU A 132 -17.52 -16.28 8.88
N VAL A 133 -17.07 -17.01 9.91
CA VAL A 133 -15.79 -17.73 9.90
C VAL A 133 -15.99 -19.19 10.27
N LEU A 134 -15.13 -20.07 9.76
CA LEU A 134 -15.09 -21.46 10.16
C LEU A 134 -14.38 -21.64 11.51
N ASN A 135 -14.72 -22.68 12.25
CA ASN A 135 -14.09 -23.01 13.54
C ASN A 135 -12.55 -23.14 13.45
N SER A 136 -12.02 -23.55 12.30
CA SER A 136 -10.58 -23.63 12.04
C SER A 136 -9.89 -22.25 12.01
N PHE A 137 -10.63 -21.20 11.65
CA PHE A 137 -10.13 -19.82 11.65
C PHE A 137 -10.04 -19.27 13.08
N LEU A 138 -11.04 -19.56 13.91
CA LEU A 138 -11.14 -19.06 15.28
C LEU A 138 -9.96 -19.48 16.16
N LYS A 139 -9.44 -20.69 15.96
CA LYS A 139 -8.31 -21.25 16.72
C LYS A 139 -6.95 -20.68 16.30
N HIS A 140 -6.89 -19.91 15.22
CA HIS A 140 -5.65 -19.35 14.71
C HIS A 140 -5.50 -17.89 15.14
N HIS A 141 -4.27 -17.39 15.27
CA HIS A 141 -4.00 -15.97 15.58
C HIS A 141 -4.58 -14.97 14.55
N TYR A 142 -5.11 -15.48 13.43
CA TYR A 142 -5.79 -14.72 12.40
C TYR A 142 -7.15 -14.18 12.85
N SER A 143 -7.82 -14.85 13.81
CA SER A 143 -9.10 -14.37 14.35
C SER A 143 -8.93 -13.04 15.08
N GLN A 144 -7.99 -12.98 16.03
CA GLN A 144 -7.69 -11.76 16.77
C GLN A 144 -7.24 -10.63 15.84
N LYS A 145 -6.28 -10.88 14.95
CA LYS A 145 -5.79 -9.84 14.02
C LYS A 145 -6.89 -9.32 13.10
N ARG A 146 -7.81 -10.18 12.66
CA ARG A 146 -8.95 -9.75 11.85
C ARG A 146 -9.92 -8.89 12.68
N GLN A 147 -10.12 -9.23 13.95
CA GLN A 147 -10.92 -8.41 14.86
C GLN A 147 -10.27 -7.04 15.08
N ASP A 148 -8.95 -6.99 15.29
CA ASP A 148 -8.21 -5.73 15.44
C ASP A 148 -8.39 -4.81 14.21
N LEU A 149 -8.40 -5.37 13.00
CA LEU A 149 -8.68 -4.60 11.77
C LEU A 149 -10.13 -4.08 11.69
N ILE A 150 -11.09 -4.79 12.29
CA ILE A 150 -12.48 -4.33 12.39
C ILE A 150 -12.56 -3.19 13.41
N ASP A 151 -11.92 -3.35 14.57
CA ASP A 151 -11.91 -2.38 15.65
C ASP A 151 -11.22 -1.07 15.22
N GLN A 152 -10.19 -1.16 14.37
CA GLN A 152 -9.52 -0.03 13.72
C GLN A 152 -10.33 0.60 12.56
N GLY A 153 -11.44 -0.01 12.14
CA GLY A 153 -12.24 0.48 11.02
C GLY A 153 -11.62 0.28 9.63
N ILE A 154 -10.51 -0.47 9.53
CA ILE A 154 -9.93 -0.91 8.25
C ILE A 154 -10.89 -1.89 7.56
N LEU A 155 -11.52 -2.77 8.35
CA LEU A 155 -12.59 -3.64 7.91
C LEU A 155 -13.93 -3.17 8.48
N LYS A 156 -14.83 -2.71 7.61
CA LYS A 156 -16.19 -2.37 8.00
C LYS A 156 -17.10 -3.59 7.89
N VAL A 157 -17.90 -3.84 8.93
CA VAL A 157 -18.94 -4.87 8.89
C VAL A 157 -20.22 -4.31 8.25
N GLU A 158 -20.69 -4.97 7.19
CA GLU A 158 -21.95 -4.64 6.51
C GLU A 158 -22.75 -5.92 6.23
N GLY A 159 -23.81 -6.14 7.03
CA GLY A 159 -24.62 -7.36 6.94
C GLY A 159 -23.78 -8.61 7.19
N SER A 160 -23.73 -9.51 6.19
CA SER A 160 -22.92 -10.74 6.24
C SER A 160 -21.50 -10.57 5.68
N ARG A 161 -21.05 -9.33 5.43
CA ARG A 161 -19.77 -9.03 4.79
C ARG A 161 -18.85 -8.20 5.68
N ILE A 162 -17.56 -8.33 5.43
CA ILE A 162 -16.54 -7.36 5.81
C ILE A 162 -16.03 -6.65 4.56
N ILE A 163 -15.76 -5.35 4.63
CA ILE A 163 -15.35 -4.52 3.48
C ILE A 163 -14.10 -3.73 3.87
N TYR A 164 -13.07 -3.76 3.04
CA TYR A 164 -11.89 -2.91 3.22
C TYR A 164 -12.25 -1.45 2.93
N THR A 165 -12.02 -0.57 3.90
CA THR A 165 -12.31 0.87 3.77
C THR A 165 -11.19 1.64 3.08
N ARG A 166 -9.98 1.07 3.07
CA ARG A 166 -8.78 1.63 2.44
C ARG A 166 -7.87 0.53 1.91
N ASP A 167 -6.95 0.91 1.03
CA ASP A 167 -5.90 0.01 0.56
C ASP A 167 -5.05 -0.47 1.74
N THR A 168 -4.83 -1.78 1.84
CA THR A 168 -4.20 -2.40 3.01
C THR A 168 -3.09 -3.36 2.59
N LEU A 169 -1.86 -3.10 3.06
CA LEU A 169 -0.68 -3.90 2.75
C LEU A 169 -0.59 -5.15 3.64
N TYR A 170 -0.32 -6.28 3.00
CA TYR A 170 -0.05 -7.55 3.64
C TYR A 170 1.30 -8.11 3.19
N LYS A 171 2.22 -8.26 4.15
CA LYS A 171 3.51 -8.95 3.93
C LYS A 171 3.33 -10.42 3.52
N SER A 172 2.17 -11.01 3.82
CA SER A 172 1.82 -12.38 3.45
C SER A 172 0.46 -12.42 2.74
N PRO A 173 0.41 -12.89 1.47
CA PRO A 173 -0.85 -13.07 0.74
C PRO A 173 -1.82 -14.02 1.45
N SER A 174 -1.33 -14.96 2.27
CA SER A 174 -2.17 -15.93 2.98
C SER A 174 -3.00 -15.29 4.08
N SER A 175 -2.48 -14.27 4.76
CA SER A 175 -3.24 -13.56 5.80
C SER A 175 -4.43 -12.82 5.21
N SER A 176 -4.23 -12.10 4.10
CA SER A 176 -5.31 -11.37 3.42
C SER A 176 -6.41 -12.31 2.90
N ALA A 177 -6.02 -13.42 2.26
CA ALA A 177 -6.96 -14.44 1.80
C ALA A 177 -7.75 -15.06 2.96
N ALA A 178 -7.07 -15.42 4.06
CA ALA A 178 -7.72 -16.02 5.21
C ALA A 178 -8.75 -15.08 5.85
N TYR A 179 -8.45 -13.79 5.95
CA TYR A 179 -9.35 -12.80 6.53
C TYR A 179 -10.63 -12.65 5.69
N LEU A 180 -10.48 -12.58 4.36
CA LEU A 180 -11.59 -12.46 3.41
C LEU A 180 -12.46 -13.73 3.35
N LEU A 181 -11.83 -14.90 3.31
CA LEU A 181 -12.52 -16.19 3.17
C LEU A 181 -13.12 -16.70 4.48
N GLY A 182 -12.65 -16.19 5.62
CA GLY A 182 -13.07 -16.66 6.95
C GLY A 182 -12.59 -18.08 7.29
N ARG A 183 -11.48 -18.53 6.69
CA ARG A 183 -10.88 -19.85 6.89
C ARG A 183 -9.37 -19.79 6.70
N SER A 184 -8.64 -20.81 7.14
CA SER A 184 -7.25 -20.96 6.71
C SER A 184 -7.20 -21.10 5.19
N ALA A 185 -6.30 -20.36 4.54
CA ALA A 185 -6.23 -20.24 3.10
C ALA A 185 -4.78 -20.04 2.65
N ASN A 186 -4.40 -20.67 1.53
CA ASN A 186 -3.10 -20.45 0.91
C ASN A 186 -3.21 -19.28 -0.08
N GLY A 187 -2.77 -18.10 0.32
CA GLY A 187 -2.90 -16.89 -0.51
C GLY A 187 -2.14 -16.98 -1.83
N TRP A 188 -1.04 -17.73 -1.88
CA TRP A 188 -0.31 -17.96 -3.14
C TRP A 188 -1.13 -18.71 -4.19
N PHE A 189 -2.17 -19.42 -3.77
CA PHE A 189 -3.09 -20.14 -4.65
C PHE A 189 -4.43 -19.42 -4.85
N GLU A 190 -4.96 -18.82 -3.78
CA GLU A 190 -6.30 -18.20 -3.77
C GLU A 190 -6.35 -16.88 -4.54
N TRP A 191 -5.25 -16.12 -4.55
CA TRP A 191 -5.14 -14.92 -5.37
C TRP A 191 -4.79 -15.31 -6.80
N LYS A 192 -5.61 -14.92 -7.77
CA LYS A 192 -5.44 -15.27 -9.19
C LYS A 192 -5.55 -14.06 -10.09
N ASN A 193 -4.82 -14.02 -11.19
CA ASN A 193 -5.00 -12.96 -12.18
C ASN A 193 -6.30 -13.15 -12.99
N SER A 194 -6.58 -12.24 -13.93
CA SER A 194 -7.77 -12.29 -14.79
C SER A 194 -7.87 -13.55 -15.66
N VAL A 195 -6.76 -14.23 -15.91
CA VAL A 195 -6.67 -15.47 -16.71
C VAL A 195 -6.75 -16.72 -15.82
N GLY A 196 -6.83 -16.55 -14.50
CA GLY A 196 -6.96 -17.65 -13.54
C GLY A 196 -5.62 -18.24 -13.06
N VAL A 197 -4.48 -17.68 -13.47
CA VAL A 197 -3.15 -18.08 -12.98
C VAL A 197 -2.99 -17.61 -11.55
N SER A 198 -2.55 -18.51 -10.67
CA SER A 198 -2.35 -18.17 -9.25
C SER A 198 -1.16 -17.24 -9.05
N LEU A 199 -1.20 -16.43 -7.99
CA LEU A 199 -0.12 -15.53 -7.60
C LEU A 199 1.22 -16.26 -7.47
N GLY A 200 1.22 -17.45 -6.87
CA GLY A 200 2.44 -18.25 -6.73
C GLY A 200 3.00 -18.72 -8.07
N GLN A 201 2.16 -19.04 -9.05
CA GLN A 201 2.62 -19.38 -10.40
C GLN A 201 3.15 -18.13 -11.13
N ALA A 202 2.42 -17.01 -11.06
CA ALA A 202 2.83 -15.76 -11.67
C ALA A 202 4.20 -15.28 -11.15
N MET A 203 4.47 -15.50 -9.85
CA MET A 203 5.73 -15.13 -9.20
C MET A 203 6.81 -16.23 -9.26
N GLY A 204 6.62 -17.30 -10.05
CA GLY A 204 7.61 -18.37 -10.21
C GLY A 204 7.92 -19.18 -8.94
N ARG A 205 7.02 -19.15 -7.93
CA ARG A 205 7.21 -19.81 -6.63
C ARG A 205 7.14 -21.34 -6.74
N TYR A 206 6.39 -21.83 -7.72
CA TYR A 206 6.30 -23.24 -8.05
C TYR A 206 7.18 -23.46 -9.27
N GLY A 207 8.30 -24.17 -9.09
CA GLY A 207 9.20 -24.47 -10.21
C GLY A 207 8.44 -25.13 -11.35
N SER A 208 8.84 -24.82 -12.59
CA SER A 208 8.30 -25.44 -13.80
C SER A 208 8.30 -26.95 -13.61
N THR A 209 7.12 -27.54 -13.41
CA THR A 209 6.99 -28.99 -13.46
C THR A 209 6.93 -29.36 -14.93
N GLU A 210 8.07 -29.25 -15.62
CA GLU A 210 8.28 -29.93 -16.89
C GLU A 210 8.66 -31.37 -16.55
N GLU A 211 7.63 -32.21 -16.50
CA GLU A 211 7.78 -33.66 -16.47
C GLU A 211 8.52 -34.13 -17.72
N SER A 212 9.69 -34.70 -17.45
CA SER A 212 10.28 -35.78 -18.23
C SER A 212 9.27 -36.91 -18.45
N VAL A 213 8.58 -36.90 -19.60
CA VAL A 213 7.94 -38.09 -20.16
C VAL A 213 8.14 -38.08 -21.67
N ALA A 214 9.20 -38.75 -22.12
CA ALA A 214 9.24 -39.45 -23.40
C ALA A 214 10.35 -40.50 -23.29
N GLU A 215 9.92 -41.66 -22.82
CA GLU A 215 10.59 -42.95 -23.03
C GLU A 215 10.50 -43.35 -24.51
#